data_AF-A0A350C4X3-F1
#
_entry.id   AF-A0A350C4X3-F1
#
_cell.length_a   1.000
_cell.length_b   1.000
_cell.length_c   1.000
_cell.angle_alpha   90.00
_cell.angle_beta   90.00
_cell.angle_gamma   90.00
#
_symmetry.space_group_name_H-M   'P 1'
#
loop_
_entity.id
_entity.type
_entity.pdbx_description
1 polymer ?
#
loop_
_entity_poly.entity_id
_entity_poly.type
_entity_poly.pdbx_seq_one_letter_code
_entity_poly.pdbx_strand_id
1 'polypeptide(L)'
;FGKLFEKRNDQGANVQGSTIELRANYDRKIQLETGLTIQSSRFDNKVQYIDEVEGVRDFIKTPNVYGFANLSFNPNKRLSANINYIYTGSMIVPHFAGAPNHLVDEIVTSSPFSEI
;
A
#
# COMPACT_ATOMS: atom_id res chain seq x y z
N PHE A 1 -29.49 -4.83 -23.61
CA PHE A 1 -28.26 -4.02 -23.56
C PHE A 1 -27.32 -4.67 -22.55
N GLY A 2 -26.11 -5.03 -22.98
CA GLY A 2 -25.09 -5.65 -22.13
C GLY A 2 -23.76 -4.95 -22.36
N LYS A 3 -22.99 -4.73 -21.29
CA LYS A 3 -21.61 -4.25 -21.41
C LYS A 3 -20.73 -5.44 -21.81
N LEU A 4 -19.95 -5.29 -22.88
CA LEU A 4 -18.92 -6.26 -23.26
C LEU A 4 -17.64 -5.89 -22.50
N PHE A 5 -17.17 -6.82 -21.66
CA PHE A 5 -15.89 -6.65 -20.97
C PHE A 5 -14.83 -7.48 -21.70
N GLU A 6 -13.89 -6.80 -22.35
CA GLU A 6 -12.79 -7.44 -23.07
C GLU A 6 -11.50 -7.32 -22.25
N LYS A 7 -10.81 -8.44 -22.02
CA LYS A 7 -9.48 -8.45 -21.42
C LYS A 7 -8.45 -8.58 -22.53
N ARG A 8 -7.58 -7.58 -22.68
CA ARG A 8 -6.51 -7.56 -23.67
C ARG A 8 -5.16 -7.53 -22.96
N ASN A 9 -4.16 -8.17 -23.55
CA ASN A 9 -2.77 -7.90 -23.17
C ASN A 9 -2.42 -6.52 -23.73
N ASP A 10 -2.24 -5.57 -22.83
CA ASP A 10 -1.94 -4.19 -23.15
C ASP A 10 -0.44 -3.90 -22.91
N GLN A 11 -0.10 -2.62 -22.82
CA GLN A 11 1.20 -2.06 -22.48
C GLN A 11 1.95 -2.74 -21.32
N GLY A 12 3.27 -2.58 -21.35
CA GLY A 12 4.17 -3.01 -20.29
C GLY A 12 4.10 -2.14 -19.04
N ALA A 13 4.74 -2.63 -17.98
CA ALA A 13 4.94 -1.93 -16.73
C ALA A 13 6.30 -2.28 -16.13
N ASN A 14 6.88 -1.31 -15.43
CA ASN A 14 8.13 -1.46 -14.70
C ASN A 14 7.85 -1.31 -13.20
N VAL A 15 8.27 -2.33 -12.43
CA VAL A 15 8.20 -2.34 -10.97
C VAL A 15 9.61 -2.54 -10.42
N GLN A 16 10.07 -1.60 -9.62
CA GLN A 16 11.42 -1.62 -9.05
C GLN A 16 11.41 -1.05 -7.64
N GLY A 17 12.29 -1.55 -6.78
CA GLY A 17 12.31 -1.12 -5.39
C GLY A 17 13.39 -1.80 -4.59
N SER A 18 13.35 -1.55 -3.29
CA SER A 18 14.23 -2.19 -2.32
C SER A 18 13.49 -2.39 -1.01
N THR A 19 13.83 -3.48 -0.34
CA THR A 19 13.29 -3.84 0.96
C THR A 19 14.43 -4.00 1.95
N ILE A 20 14.28 -3.41 3.13
CA ILE A 20 15.19 -3.56 4.26
C ILE A 20 14.42 -4.24 5.38
N GLU A 21 14.98 -5.34 5.87
CA GLU A 21 14.43 -6.10 7.00
C GLU A 21 15.47 -6.17 8.12
N LEU A 22 15.01 -5.97 9.35
CA LEU A 22 15.85 -6.02 10.54
C LEU A 22 15.19 -6.85 11.62
N ARG A 23 15.98 -7.74 12.21
CA ARG A 23 15.61 -8.55 13.37
C ARG A 23 16.67 -8.44 14.43
N ALA A 24 16.27 -8.06 15.64
CA ALA A 24 17.13 -7.99 16.80
C ALA A 24 16.49 -8.72 17.98
N ASN A 25 17.29 -9.47 18.74
CA ASN A 25 16.87 -10.12 19.97
C ASN A 25 17.91 -9.85 21.05
N TYR A 26 17.46 -9.33 22.19
CA TYR A 26 18.30 -9.07 23.35
C TYR A 26 17.84 -9.93 24.53
N ASP A 27 18.69 -10.89 24.91
CA ASP A 27 18.51 -11.77 26.07
C ASP A 27 17.14 -12.45 26.16
N ARG A 28 16.47 -12.63 25.00
CA ARG A 28 15.06 -13.07 24.89
C ARG A 28 14.05 -12.21 25.67
N LYS A 29 14.47 -11.08 26.21
CA LYS A 29 13.64 -10.10 26.92
C LYS A 29 13.07 -9.06 25.97
N ILE A 30 13.81 -8.71 24.93
CA ILE A 30 13.39 -7.74 23.92
C ILE A 30 13.60 -8.36 22.56
N GLN A 31 12.58 -8.33 21.71
CA GLN A 31 12.69 -8.74 20.32
C GLN A 31 12.03 -7.69 19.44
N LEU A 32 12.79 -7.21 18.46
CA LEU A 32 12.33 -6.27 17.45
C LEU A 32 12.41 -6.96 16.09
N GLU A 33 11.31 -6.94 15.36
CA GLU A 33 11.23 -7.35 13.95
C GLU A 33 10.62 -6.19 13.17
N THR A 34 11.29 -5.74 12.13
CA THR A 34 10.80 -4.61 11.33
C THR A 34 11.21 -4.77 9.89
N GLY A 35 10.35 -4.30 8.99
CA GLY A 35 10.60 -4.30 7.55
C GLY A 35 10.07 -3.00 6.94
N LEU A 36 10.81 -2.47 5.98
CA LEU A 36 10.42 -1.31 5.18
C LEU A 36 10.70 -1.59 3.71
N THR A 37 9.70 -1.39 2.89
CA THR A 37 9.81 -1.47 1.43
C THR A 37 9.56 -0.10 0.82
N ILE A 38 10.43 0.27 -0.12
CA ILE A 38 10.27 1.43 -0.99
C ILE A 38 10.25 0.90 -2.42
N GLN A 39 9.14 1.12 -3.13
CA GLN A 39 8.90 0.60 -4.46
C GLN A 39 8.29 1.68 -5.37
N SER A 40 8.61 1.63 -6.65
CA SER A 40 7.96 2.39 -7.71
C SER A 40 7.35 1.40 -8.70
N SER A 41 6.05 1.56 -8.97
CA SER A 41 5.29 0.68 -9.88
C SER A 41 4.59 1.54 -10.93
N ARG A 42 5.02 1.43 -12.19
CA ARG A 42 4.60 2.36 -13.24
C ARG A 42 4.38 1.67 -14.59
N PHE A 43 3.27 2.00 -15.25
CA PHE A 43 2.99 1.64 -16.63
C PHE A 43 3.81 2.47 -17.63
N ASP A 44 4.11 1.89 -18.79
CA ASP A 44 4.88 2.56 -19.83
C ASP A 44 4.12 3.79 -20.38
N ASN A 45 2.80 3.73 -20.49
CA ASN A 45 1.91 4.85 -20.82
C ASN A 45 0.82 5.04 -19.74
N LYS A 46 0.02 6.11 -19.88
CA LYS A 46 -1.10 6.36 -18.96
C LYS A 46 -2.19 5.31 -19.16
N VAL A 47 -2.69 4.76 -18.06
CA VAL A 47 -3.86 3.87 -18.03
C VAL A 47 -5.06 4.68 -17.58
N GLN A 48 -6.12 4.68 -18.40
CA GLN A 48 -7.38 5.32 -18.06
C GLN A 48 -8.27 4.34 -17.28
N TYR A 49 -8.66 4.71 -16.07
CA TYR A 49 -9.52 3.89 -15.21
C TYR A 49 -10.97 4.37 -15.15
N ILE A 50 -11.20 5.66 -15.42
CA ILE A 50 -12.52 6.27 -15.46
C ILE A 50 -12.64 7.05 -16.76
N ASP A 51 -13.78 6.92 -17.44
CA ASP A 51 -14.07 7.67 -18.66
C ASP A 51 -14.01 9.17 -18.36
N GLU A 52 -13.48 9.96 -19.30
CA GLU A 52 -13.33 11.43 -19.18
C GLU A 52 -12.39 11.94 -18.08
N VAL A 53 -11.83 11.07 -17.23
CA VAL A 53 -10.79 11.41 -16.25
C VAL A 53 -9.40 11.06 -16.81
N GLU A 54 -8.43 11.95 -16.59
CA GLU A 54 -7.05 11.73 -17.05
C GLU A 54 -6.45 10.45 -16.44
N GLY A 55 -5.88 9.60 -17.31
CA GLY A 55 -5.23 8.36 -16.89
C GLY A 55 -3.95 8.58 -16.09
N VAL A 56 -3.59 7.59 -15.27
CA VAL A 56 -2.39 7.61 -14.44
C VAL A 56 -1.38 6.57 -14.89
N ARG A 57 -0.10 6.85 -14.69
CA ARG A 57 0.97 5.86 -14.96
C ARG A 57 1.29 5.03 -13.73
N ASP A 58 1.15 5.59 -12.54
CA ASP A 58 1.44 4.85 -11.31
C ASP A 58 0.30 3.86 -11.02
N PHE A 59 0.65 2.75 -10.39
CA PHE A 59 -0.33 1.71 -10.07
C PHE A 59 -1.34 2.22 -9.06
N ILE A 60 -2.63 2.03 -9.37
CA ILE A 60 -3.70 2.34 -8.42
C ILE A 60 -3.65 1.38 -7.22
N LYS A 61 -4.07 1.86 -6.06
CA LYS A 61 -4.18 1.09 -4.80
C LYS A 61 -2.87 0.37 -4.42
N THR A 62 -1.72 0.93 -4.82
CA THR A 62 -0.39 0.39 -4.54
C THR A 62 0.45 1.49 -3.90
N PRO A 63 0.89 1.34 -2.64
CA PRO A 63 1.70 2.34 -1.98
C PRO A 63 3.16 2.24 -2.45
N ASN A 64 3.83 3.38 -2.58
CA ASN A 64 5.26 3.39 -2.89
C ASN A 64 6.13 3.08 -1.65
N VAL A 65 5.58 3.23 -0.44
CA VAL A 65 6.29 2.97 0.81
C VAL A 65 5.35 2.23 1.75
N TYR A 66 5.80 1.11 2.29
CA TYR A 66 5.05 0.35 3.30
C TYR A 66 6.00 -0.42 4.19
N GLY A 67 5.58 -0.70 5.41
CA GLY A 67 6.41 -1.39 6.38
C GLY A 67 5.67 -1.77 7.64
N PHE A 68 6.39 -2.47 8.50
CA PHE A 68 5.88 -2.93 9.78
C PHE A 68 6.97 -2.91 10.85
N ALA A 69 6.55 -2.90 12.11
CA ALA A 69 7.40 -3.19 13.24
C ALA A 69 6.64 -4.02 14.28
N ASN A 70 7.29 -5.01 14.86
CA ASN A 70 6.82 -5.79 15.98
C ASN A 70 7.85 -5.70 17.10
N LEU A 71 7.42 -5.23 18.27
CA LEU A 71 8.23 -5.20 19.48
C LEU A 71 7.61 -6.13 20.51
N SER A 72 8.36 -7.15 20.88
CA SER A 72 8.03 -8.04 21.99
C SER A 72 8.88 -7.70 23.21
N PHE A 73 8.24 -7.47 24.35
CA PHE A 73 8.88 -7.12 25.62
C PHE A 73 8.48 -8.10 26.72
N ASN A 74 9.45 -8.87 27.20
CA ASN A 74 9.32 -9.95 28.17
C ASN A 74 10.40 -9.82 29.26
N PRO A 75 10.35 -8.80 30.12
CA PRO A 75 11.42 -8.53 31.09
C PRO A 75 11.61 -9.65 32.12
N ASN A 76 10.54 -10.41 32.40
CA ASN A 76 10.55 -11.56 33.30
C ASN A 76 9.41 -12.54 32.92
N LYS A 77 9.32 -13.68 33.62
CA LYS A 77 8.31 -14.72 33.34
C LYS A 77 6.86 -14.33 33.68
N ARG A 78 6.62 -13.18 34.31
CA ARG A 78 5.30 -12.74 34.79
C ARG A 78 4.71 -11.60 33.95
N LEU A 79 5.52 -10.91 33.15
CA LEU A 79 5.08 -9.81 32.30
C LEU A 79 5.49 -10.06 30.86
N SER A 80 4.51 -9.99 29.96
CA SER A 80 4.70 -10.04 28.52
C SER A 80 3.87 -8.93 27.88
N ALA A 81 4.47 -8.20 26.95
CA ALA A 81 3.82 -7.19 26.14
C ALA A 81 4.26 -7.34 24.69
N ASN A 82 3.35 -7.05 23.76
CA ASN A 82 3.63 -7.00 22.34
C ASN A 82 3.03 -5.72 21.76
N ILE A 83 3.80 -5.04 20.93
CA ILE A 83 3.37 -3.86 20.19
C ILE A 83 3.56 -4.20 18.71
N ASN A 84 2.51 -4.03 17.92
CA ASN A 84 2.57 -4.11 16.48
C ASN A 84 2.45 -2.70 15.92
N TYR A 85 3.09 -2.45 14.80
CA TYR A 85 2.95 -1.20 14.08
C TYR A 85 2.95 -1.50 12.59
N ILE A 86 2.00 -0.92 11.88
CA ILE A 86 1.91 -1.04 10.42
C ILE A 86 1.88 0.37 9.85
N TYR A 87 2.61 0.57 8.75
CA TYR A 87 2.59 1.81 7.99
C TYR A 87 2.38 1.50 6.51
N THR A 88 1.41 2.19 5.91
CA THR A 88 1.09 2.14 4.49
C THR A 88 1.07 3.56 3.95
N GLY A 89 1.91 3.87 2.97
CA GLY A 89 1.94 5.17 2.33
C GLY A 89 0.67 5.49 1.53
N SER A 90 0.59 6.72 1.06
CA SER A 90 -0.48 7.16 0.17
C SER A 90 -0.58 6.32 -1.11
N MET A 91 -1.80 6.19 -1.62
CA MET A 91 -2.10 5.44 -2.84
C MET A 91 -3.00 6.26 -3.76
N ILE A 92 -2.89 6.01 -5.06
CA ILE A 92 -3.84 6.54 -6.04
C ILE A 92 -5.10 5.67 -6.04
N VAL A 93 -6.27 6.27 -5.84
CA VAL A 93 -7.55 5.56 -5.74
C VAL A 93 -8.57 6.19 -6.69
N PRO A 94 -9.08 5.41 -7.66
CA PRO A 94 -10.23 5.83 -8.47
C PRO A 94 -11.52 5.78 -7.65
N HIS A 95 -12.25 6.89 -7.61
CA HIS A 95 -13.61 7.01 -7.09
C HIS A 95 -14.57 7.20 -8.26
N PHE A 96 -15.48 6.24 -8.42
CA PHE A 96 -16.53 6.33 -9.44
C PHE A 96 -17.76 7.05 -8.85
N ALA A 97 -18.38 7.91 -9.63
CA ALA A 97 -19.63 8.55 -9.29
C ALA A 97 -20.76 7.52 -9.13
N GLY A 98 -21.76 7.85 -8.31
CA GLY A 98 -22.99 7.05 -8.17
C GLY A 98 -23.27 6.54 -6.74
N ALA A 99 -22.41 6.87 -5.78
CA ALA A 99 -22.71 6.69 -4.36
C ALA A 99 -23.10 8.03 -3.73
N PRO A 100 -23.90 8.05 -2.62
CA PRO A 100 -24.33 9.30 -1.97
C PRO A 100 -23.19 10.26 -1.61
N ASN A 101 -22.00 9.72 -1.33
CA ASN A 101 -20.80 10.49 -0.96
C ASN A 101 -19.78 10.65 -2.10
N HIS A 102 -20.06 10.10 -3.28
CA HIS A 102 -19.19 10.16 -4.46
C HIS A 102 -20.05 10.60 -5.65
N LEU A 103 -20.17 11.92 -5.80
CA LEU A 103 -21.02 12.56 -6.81
C LEU A 103 -20.30 12.77 -8.13
N VAL A 104 -18.97 12.70 -8.14
CA VAL A 104 -18.12 12.94 -9.31
C VAL A 104 -17.12 11.82 -9.46
N ASP A 105 -16.77 11.54 -10.72
CA ASP A 105 -15.69 10.64 -11.10
C ASP A 105 -14.36 11.34 -10.88
N GLU A 106 -13.50 10.78 -10.02
CA GLU A 106 -12.22 11.39 -9.70
C GLU A 106 -11.17 10.33 -9.37
N ILE A 107 -9.90 10.68 -9.58
CA ILE A 107 -8.76 9.90 -9.12
C ILE A 107 -8.06 10.70 -8.05
N VAL A 108 -8.11 10.22 -6.81
CA VAL A 108 -7.57 10.92 -5.64
C VAL A 108 -6.37 10.19 -5.06
N THR A 109 -5.56 10.92 -4.29
CA THR A 109 -4.51 10.30 -3.48
C THR A 109 -5.03 10.11 -2.06
N SER A 110 -5.01 8.87 -1.56
CA SER A 110 -5.42 8.56 -0.19
C SER A 110 -4.44 9.15 0.82
N SER A 111 -4.93 9.47 2.01
CA SER A 111 -4.06 9.69 3.15
C SER A 111 -3.23 8.42 3.44
N PRO A 112 -2.00 8.57 3.96
CA PRO A 112 -1.26 7.43 4.48
C PRO A 112 -1.99 6.84 5.69
N PHE A 113 -1.78 5.56 5.92
CA PHE A 113 -2.40 4.80 7.00
C PHE A 113 -1.33 4.26 7.96
N SER A 114 -1.61 4.33 9.26
CA SER A 114 -0.79 3.66 10.27
C SER A 114 -1.62 3.20 11.46
N GLU A 115 -1.26 2.06 12.04
CA GLU A 115 -1.98 1.42 13.15
C GLU A 115 -0.98 0.83 14.16
N ILE A 116 -1.32 0.89 15.45
CA ILE A 116 -0.57 0.33 16.59
C ILE A 116 -1.44 -0.68 17.33
#